data_AF-A0A4R3MME7-F1
#
_entry.id   AF-A0A4R3MME7-F1
#
_cell.length_a   1.000
_cell.length_b   1.000
_cell.length_c   1.000
_cell.angle_alpha   90.00
_cell.angle_beta   90.00
_cell.angle_gamma   90.00
#
_symmetry.space_group_name_H-M   'P 1'
#
loop_
_entity.id
_entity.type
_entity.pdbx_description
1 polymer ?
#
loop_
_entity_poly.entity_id
_entity_poly.type
_entity_poly.pdbx_seq_one_letter_code
_entity_poly.pdbx_strand_id
1 'polypeptide(L)' 'MTQAIHDVLLAYALPLFLWLGWPGLMAGGIAGAAMFPHWRIAGAVAGAATGGLIWLASWLAVAVGLRMMTVLST' A
#
# COMPACT_ATOMS: atom_id res chain seq x y z
N MET A 1 2.72 -27.35 12.83
CA MET A 1 1.58 -26.67 12.19
C MET A 1 1.79 -25.17 12.02
N THR A 2 2.41 -24.47 12.98
CA THR A 2 2.69 -23.02 12.91
C THR A 2 3.67 -22.61 11.79
N GLN A 3 4.68 -23.43 11.48
CA GLN A 3 5.69 -23.10 10.46
C GLN A 3 5.14 -23.10 9.03
N ALA A 4 4.30 -24.08 8.68
CA ALA A 4 3.65 -24.13 7.37
C ALA A 4 2.71 -22.95 7.13
N ILE A 5 2.02 -22.47 8.17
CA ILE A 5 1.17 -21.27 8.11
C ILE A 5 2.02 -20.02 7.90
N HIS A 6 3.15 -19.91 8.58
CA HIS A 6 4.09 -18.80 8.44
C HIS A 6 4.69 -18.73 7.02
N ASP A 7 5.09 -19.87 6.45
CA ASP A 7 5.64 -19.95 5.10
C ASP A 7 4.60 -19.60 4.03
N VAL A 8 3.35 -20.06 4.21
CA VAL A 8 2.21 -19.69 3.36
C VAL A 8 1.93 -18.18 3.46
N LEU A 9 1.89 -17.63 4.67
CA LEU A 9 1.71 -16.19 4.88
C LEU A 9 2.79 -15.38 4.19
N LEU A 10 4.07 -15.75 4.31
CA LEU A 10 5.15 -15.04 3.61
C LEU A 10 5.08 -15.18 2.09
N ALA A 11 4.72 -16.37 1.60
CA ALA A 11 4.60 -16.63 0.17
C ALA A 11 3.49 -15.81 -0.49
N TYR A 12 2.38 -15.57 0.20
CA TYR A 12 1.24 -14.81 -0.33
C TYR A 12 1.19 -13.36 0.15
N ALA A 13 1.87 -12.99 1.25
CA ALA A 13 1.87 -11.62 1.76
C ALA A 13 2.44 -10.65 0.75
N LEU A 14 3.59 -10.94 0.14
CA LEU A 14 4.21 -10.05 -0.86
C LEU A 14 3.32 -9.89 -2.12
N PRO A 15 2.79 -10.96 -2.73
CA PRO A 15 1.78 -10.85 -3.79
C PRO A 15 0.55 -10.04 -3.38
N LEU A 16 -0.03 -10.31 -2.20
CA LEU A 16 -1.19 -9.58 -1.69
C LEU A 16 -0.87 -8.11 -1.48
N PHE A 17 0.31 -7.78 -0.96
CA PHE A 17 0.79 -6.40 -0.80
C PHE A 17 0.88 -5.71 -2.15
N LEU A 18 1.47 -6.38 -3.15
CA LEU A 18 1.56 -5.84 -4.52
C LEU A 18 0.18 -5.64 -5.15
N TRP A 19 -0.70 -6.63 -5.03
CA TRP A 19 -2.05 -6.61 -5.59
C TRP A 19 -2.93 -5.54 -4.94
N LEU A 20 -2.87 -5.40 -3.62
CA LEU A 20 -3.64 -4.37 -2.91
C LEU A 20 -3.01 -2.97 -3.00
N GLY A 21 -1.73 -2.87 -3.36
CA GLY A 21 -1.01 -1.60 -3.57
C GLY A 21 -1.15 -1.01 -4.97
N TRP A 22 -1.45 -1.86 -5.95
CA TRP A 22 -1.71 -1.47 -7.33
C TRP A 22 -2.80 -0.39 -7.50
N PRO A 23 -3.93 -0.42 -6.75
CA PRO A 23 -4.95 0.63 -6.82
C PRO A 23 -4.42 2.00 -6.37
N GLY A 24 -3.57 2.07 -5.35
CA GLY A 24 -2.97 3.34 -4.89
C GLY A 24 -2.02 3.94 -5.91
N LEU A 25 -1.19 3.09 -6.53
CA LEU A 25 -0.29 3.47 -7.63
C LEU A 25 -1.06 3.95 -8.86
N MET A 26 -2.11 3.22 -9.26
CA MET A 26 -2.93 3.54 -10.43
C MET A 26 -3.76 4.79 -10.21
N ALA A 27 -4.46 4.90 -9.07
CA ALA A 27 -5.27 6.08 -8.74
C ALA A 27 -4.40 7.34 -8.63
N GLY A 28 -3.26 7.23 -7.94
CA GLY A 28 -2.27 8.31 -7.84
C GLY A 28 -1.72 8.71 -9.21
N GLY A 29 -1.34 7.75 -10.04
CA GLY A 29 -0.80 8.01 -11.37
C GLY A 29 -1.82 8.65 -12.32
N ILE A 30 -3.06 8.19 -12.31
CA ILE A 30 -4.15 8.79 -13.11
C ILE A 30 -4.43 10.21 -12.63
N ALA A 31 -4.53 10.43 -11.32
CA ALA A 31 -4.76 11.76 -10.74
C ALA A 31 -3.62 12.73 -11.08
N GLY A 32 -2.37 12.28 -10.95
CA GLY A 32 -1.19 13.08 -11.28
C GLY A 32 -1.09 13.39 -12.79
N ALA A 33 -1.43 12.43 -13.66
CA ALA A 33 -1.51 12.66 -15.10
C ALA A 33 -2.62 13.66 -15.47
N ALA A 34 -3.74 13.66 -14.73
CA ALA A 34 -4.86 14.58 -14.94
C ALA A 34 -4.55 16.00 -14.42
N MET A 35 -3.83 16.12 -13.29
CA MET A 35 -3.44 17.42 -12.71
C MET A 35 -2.39 18.15 -13.56
N PHE A 36 -1.52 17.42 -14.25
CA PHE A 36 -0.42 18.00 -15.04
C PHE A 36 -0.50 17.59 -16.52
N PRO A 37 -1.46 18.13 -17.31
CA PRO A 37 -1.70 17.71 -18.69
C PRO A 37 -0.56 18.04 -19.66
N HIS A 38 0.32 18.98 -19.33
CA HIS A 38 1.51 19.31 -20.13
C HIS A 38 2.72 18.44 -19.77
N TRP A 39 2.70 17.82 -18.58
CA TRP A 39 3.77 17.01 -18.02
C TRP A 39 3.23 15.65 -17.58
N ARG A 40 2.34 15.05 -18.37
CA ARG A 40 1.50 13.90 -17.96
C ARG A 40 2.31 12.73 -17.43
N ILE A 41 3.46 12.46 -18.02
CA ILE A 41 4.36 11.38 -17.60
C ILE A 41 4.97 11.71 -16.24
N ALA A 42 5.53 12.90 -16.06
CA ALA A 42 6.10 13.32 -14.78
C ALA A 42 5.02 13.41 -13.69
N GLY A 43 3.84 13.93 -14.02
CA GLY A 43 2.67 13.95 -13.16
C GLY A 43 2.19 12.56 -12.79
N ALA A 44 2.13 11.62 -13.74
CA ALA A 44 1.77 10.23 -13.47
C ALA A 44 2.77 9.54 -12.55
N VAL A 45 4.07 9.75 -12.75
CA VAL A 45 5.12 9.15 -11.91
C VAL A 45 5.06 9.73 -10.50
N ALA A 46 4.96 11.05 -10.37
CA ALA A 46 4.85 11.72 -9.07
C ALA A 46 3.57 11.30 -8.35
N GLY A 47 2.44 11.29 -9.06
CA GLY A 47 1.15 10.86 -8.52
C GLY A 47 1.15 9.40 -8.10
N ALA A 48 1.73 8.50 -8.89
CA ALA A 48 1.88 7.09 -8.53
C ALA A 48 2.75 6.93 -7.28
N ALA A 49 3.88 7.65 -7.19
CA ALA A 49 4.74 7.64 -6.01
C ALA A 49 3.98 8.13 -4.76
N THR A 50 3.25 9.24 -4.87
CA THR A 50 2.42 9.77 -3.78
C THR A 50 1.32 8.78 -3.38
N GLY A 51 0.61 8.19 -4.34
CA GLY A 51 -0.42 7.19 -4.08
C GLY A 51 0.12 5.93 -3.41
N GLY A 52 1.31 5.47 -3.83
CA GLY A 52 2.03 4.37 -3.18
C GLY A 52 2.45 4.69 -1.74
N LEU A 53 2.93 5.90 -1.48
CA LEU A 53 3.30 6.35 -0.14
C LEU A 53 2.09 6.45 0.80
N ILE A 54 0.97 7.00 0.33
CA ILE A 54 -0.28 7.07 1.10
C ILE A 54 -0.78 5.67 1.44
N TRP A 55 -0.67 4.75 0.49
CA TRP A 55 -1.05 3.36 0.70
C TRP A 55 -0.17 2.68 1.75
N LEU A 56 1.15 2.83 1.68
CA LEU A 56 2.08 2.34 2.71
C LEU A 56 1.79 2.93 4.10
N ALA A 57 1.53 4.24 4.15
CA ALA A 57 1.19 4.93 5.39
C ALA A 57 -0.12 4.40 6.00
N SER A 58 -1.11 4.04 5.16
CA SER A 58 -2.37 3.46 5.61
C SER A 58 -2.17 2.09 6.25
N TRP A 59 -1.34 1.24 5.65
CA TRP A 59 -0.98 -0.06 6.25
C TRP A 59 -0.23 0.08 7.57
N LEU A 60 0.69 1.03 7.65
CA LEU A 60 1.39 1.35 8.90
C LEU A 60 0.39 1.80 9.97
N ALA A 61 -0.58 2.66 9.63
CA ALA A 61 -1.62 3.08 10.56
C ALA A 61 -2.48 1.91 11.05
N VAL A 62 -2.87 0.99 10.16
CA VAL A 62 -3.59 -0.23 10.53
C VAL A 62 -2.75 -1.12 11.44
N ALA A 63 -1.48 -1.35 11.12
CA ALA A 63 -0.59 -2.16 11.94
C ALA A 63 -0.39 -1.57 13.34
N VAL A 64 -0.22 -0.24 13.44
CA VAL A 64 -0.14 0.47 14.71
C VAL A 64 -1.45 0.36 15.49
N GLY A 65 -2.60 0.54 14.83
CA GLY A 65 -3.93 0.42 15.44
C GLY A 65 -4.17 -0.98 16.02
N LEU A 66 -3.88 -2.03 15.24
CA LEU A 66 -3.97 -3.42 15.70
C LEU A 66 -3.06 -3.67 16.91
N ARG A 67 -1.83 -3.17 16.89
CA ARG A 67 -0.91 -3.28 18.03
C ARG A 67 -1.48 -2.60 19.28
N MET A 68 -1.99 -1.38 19.15
CA MET A 68 -2.60 -0.67 20.29
C MET A 68 -3.81 -1.42 20.85
N MET A 69 -4.67 -1.99 20.00
CA MET A 69 -5.80 -2.81 20.43
C MET A 69 -5.34 -4.08 21.17
N THR A 70 -4.29 -4.75 20.69
CA THR A 70 -3.74 -5.92 21.40
C THR A 70 -3.22 -5.58 22.80
N VAL A 71 -2.55 -4.43 22.95
CA VAL A 71 -2.05 -3.94 24.24
C VAL A 71 -3.20 -3.58 25.20
N LEU A 72 -4.33 -3.08 24.68
CA LEU A 72 -5.50 -2.76 25.49
C LEU A 72 -6.31 -4.00 25.91
N SER A 73 -6.13 -5.12 25.22
CA SER A 73 -6.84 -6.38 25.49
C SER A 73 -6.09 -7.36 26.41
N THR A 74 -4.85 -7.02 26.81
CA THR A 74 -4.00 -7.77 27.76
C THR A 74 -3.93 -7.08 29.10
#